data_AF-A0A1S6J351-F1
#
_entry.id   AF-A0A1S6J351-F1
#
_cell.length_a   1.000
_cell.length_b   1.000
_cell.length_c   1.000
_cell.angle_alpha   90.00
_cell.angle_beta   90.00
_cell.angle_gamma   90.00
#
_symmetry.space_group_name_H-M   'P 1'
#
loop_
_entity.id
_entity.type
_entity.pdbx_description
1 polymer ?
#
loop_
_entity_poly.entity_id
_entity_poly.type
_entity_poly.pdbx_seq_one_letter_code
_entity_poly.pdbx_strand_id
1 'polypeptide(L)'
;MRRVYSGELPVVHGRFHVDSRQNPRGPVPSEACAGQLNGLCGAAVPGCLFLGTGLRTGRVGLTVELHGAAPPLDDGWEDVVEASFRPVSPSTAVLPCGRRALCEMDLPPADHRVRYCGRDMDRGGATESTGADDAGPVGYYLLQFWPAPPAADRVVRQTSRSAEGRHRYARSLPPPPRGEGTAQDRAETLSWGGRLPSRRVREVGGDARGLVPLDRDLLDAVDGVCPATQRSLARWAAHRAFTAAGLDDVDWITPALAALDRGEALPAPFDDPRRAWERFFTDDRITRTATDTGDGCRGNPLRQAMAMPALRAAAEPDPLRAALGALFAAAVTHGTDYPALFAEARREFPALGRGTPPR
;
A
#
# COMPACT_ATOMS: atom_id res chain seq x y z
N MET A 1 -25.13 -2.96 26.09
CA MET A 1 -24.80 -2.64 24.69
C MET A 1 -24.54 -1.15 24.60
N ARG A 2 -23.44 -0.75 23.97
CA ARG A 2 -23.06 0.66 23.70
C ARG A 2 -22.85 0.82 22.21
N ARG A 3 -23.68 1.62 21.55
CA ARG A 3 -23.50 1.98 20.14
C ARG A 3 -22.50 3.13 20.06
N VAL A 4 -21.35 2.89 19.43
CA VAL A 4 -20.26 3.88 19.30
C VAL A 4 -20.44 4.74 18.05
N TYR A 5 -20.99 4.15 16.99
CA TYR A 5 -21.21 4.85 15.73
C TYR A 5 -22.42 4.30 15.00
N SER A 6 -23.14 5.17 14.30
CA SER A 6 -24.17 4.82 13.33
C SER A 6 -24.30 5.95 12.33
N GLY A 7 -24.00 5.67 11.07
CA GLY A 7 -24.01 6.68 10.02
C GLY A 7 -23.43 6.16 8.71
N GLU A 8 -23.07 7.09 7.83
CA GLU A 8 -22.48 6.77 6.54
C GLU A 8 -20.95 6.64 6.62
N LEU A 9 -20.45 5.53 6.10
CA LEU A 9 -19.04 5.29 5.88
C LEU A 9 -18.70 5.61 4.41
N PRO A 10 -17.82 6.60 4.15
CA PRO A 10 -17.22 6.76 2.83
C PRO A 10 -16.23 5.61 2.57
N VAL A 11 -16.40 4.93 1.44
CA VAL A 11 -15.60 3.77 1.04
C VAL A 11 -14.76 4.12 -0.18
N VAL A 12 -13.48 3.74 -0.13
CA VAL A 12 -12.56 3.76 -1.27
C VAL A 12 -11.78 2.45 -1.24
N HIS A 13 -11.53 1.86 -2.41
CA HIS A 13 -10.91 0.53 -2.56
C HIS A 13 -11.67 -0.62 -1.87
N GLY A 14 -12.97 -0.45 -1.65
CA GLY A 14 -13.88 -1.47 -1.14
C GLY A 14 -13.52 -2.02 0.23
N ARG A 15 -12.95 -1.16 1.09
CA ARG A 15 -12.48 -1.52 2.42
C ARG A 15 -12.46 -0.34 3.39
N PHE A 16 -12.42 -0.68 4.67
CA PHE A 16 -12.01 0.18 5.77
C PHE A 16 -11.24 -0.67 6.79
N HIS A 17 -10.72 -0.05 7.84
CA HIS A 17 -9.98 -0.78 8.87
C HIS A 17 -10.32 -0.31 10.28
N VAL A 18 -10.09 -1.18 11.25
CA VAL A 18 -10.00 -0.82 12.66
C VAL A 18 -8.54 -0.89 13.06
N ASP A 19 -8.03 0.09 13.78
CA ASP A 19 -6.62 0.11 14.18
C ASP A 19 -6.46 0.63 15.60
N SER A 20 -5.57 -0.01 16.35
CA SER A 20 -5.18 0.37 17.71
C SER A 20 -3.68 0.66 17.85
N ARG A 21 -2.93 0.62 16.74
CA ARG A 21 -1.50 0.87 16.69
C ARG A 21 -1.22 2.38 16.70
N GLN A 22 -0.06 2.78 17.23
CA GLN A 22 0.34 4.20 17.31
C GLN A 22 0.46 4.88 15.94
N ASN A 23 0.84 4.12 14.91
CA ASN A 23 0.94 4.59 13.52
C ASN A 23 0.06 3.74 12.61
N PRO A 24 -1.25 4.04 12.51
CA PRO A 24 -2.18 3.24 11.73
C PRO A 24 -1.79 3.17 10.26
N ARG A 25 -1.79 1.96 9.71
CA ARG A 25 -1.58 1.70 8.28
C ARG A 25 -2.54 0.63 7.82
N GLY A 26 -3.53 0.99 7.00
CA GLY A 26 -4.54 0.05 6.52
C GLY A 26 -3.91 -1.17 5.85
N PRO A 27 -4.09 -2.38 6.39
CA PRO A 27 -3.37 -3.55 5.93
C PRO A 27 -3.82 -3.96 4.54
N VAL A 28 -2.94 -4.64 3.81
CA VAL A 28 -3.32 -5.28 2.54
C VAL A 28 -4.17 -6.52 2.79
N PRO A 29 -5.10 -6.90 1.90
CA PRO A 29 -5.96 -8.07 2.12
C PRO A 29 -5.19 -9.38 2.32
N SER A 30 -4.06 -9.55 1.64
CA SER A 30 -3.23 -10.76 1.74
C SER A 30 -2.61 -10.95 3.12
N GLU A 31 -2.19 -9.89 3.80
CA GLU A 31 -1.62 -10.00 5.16
C GLU A 31 -2.73 -10.14 6.21
N ALA A 32 -3.84 -9.41 6.06
CA ALA A 32 -4.89 -9.37 7.07
C ALA A 32 -5.73 -10.66 7.12
N CYS A 33 -5.87 -11.34 5.98
CA CYS A 33 -6.65 -12.57 5.86
C CYS A 33 -5.79 -13.84 5.81
N ALA A 34 -4.47 -13.73 5.97
CA ALA A 34 -3.57 -14.90 5.94
C ALA A 34 -3.95 -15.94 7.00
N GLY A 35 -4.16 -17.18 6.57
CA GLY A 35 -4.54 -18.28 7.46
C GLY A 35 -5.98 -18.25 7.98
N GLN A 36 -6.83 -17.34 7.49
CA GLN A 36 -8.24 -17.28 7.84
C GLN A 36 -9.14 -17.99 6.81
N LEU A 37 -10.30 -18.45 7.27
CA LEU A 37 -11.38 -18.96 6.41
C LEU A 37 -12.22 -17.84 5.80
N ASN A 38 -12.34 -16.72 6.51
CA ASN A 38 -13.14 -15.57 6.12
C ASN A 38 -12.26 -14.46 5.51
N GLY A 39 -12.73 -13.89 4.42
CA GLY A 39 -12.08 -12.76 3.72
C GLY A 39 -12.78 -11.41 3.87
N LEU A 40 -13.76 -11.32 4.78
CA LEU A 40 -14.51 -10.08 5.03
C LEU A 40 -14.00 -9.32 6.26
N CYS A 41 -13.52 -10.04 7.27
CA CYS A 41 -12.94 -9.50 8.50
C CYS A 41 -11.56 -10.13 8.73
N GLY A 42 -10.52 -9.51 8.18
CA GLY A 42 -9.14 -9.93 8.33
C GLY A 42 -8.56 -9.47 9.66
N ALA A 43 -8.15 -10.40 10.51
CA ALA A 43 -7.64 -10.15 11.86
C ALA A 43 -6.25 -10.76 12.11
N ALA A 44 -5.55 -11.21 11.07
CA ALA A 44 -4.23 -11.82 11.20
C ALA A 44 -3.13 -10.81 11.59
N VAL A 45 -3.34 -9.51 11.35
CA VAL A 45 -2.43 -8.43 11.75
C VAL A 45 -2.81 -7.92 13.14
N PRO A 46 -1.98 -8.11 14.18
CA PRO A 46 -2.44 -7.78 15.52
C PRO A 46 -2.60 -6.28 15.75
N GLY A 47 -3.62 -5.92 16.53
CA GLY A 47 -4.05 -4.54 16.72
C GLY A 47 -4.75 -3.91 15.52
N CYS A 48 -4.96 -4.64 14.42
CA CYS A 48 -5.64 -4.14 13.24
C CYS A 48 -6.68 -5.12 12.67
N LEU A 49 -7.79 -4.61 12.15
CA LEU A 49 -8.77 -5.37 11.38
C LEU A 49 -8.91 -4.79 9.98
N PHE A 50 -8.91 -5.65 8.98
CA PHE A 50 -9.33 -5.36 7.62
C PHE A 50 -10.82 -5.68 7.46
N LEU A 51 -11.61 -4.73 6.96
CA LEU A 51 -13.05 -4.92 6.74
C LEU A 51 -13.39 -4.66 5.27
N GLY A 52 -13.91 -5.68 4.59
CA GLY A 52 -14.29 -5.62 3.18
C GLY A 52 -15.75 -5.21 2.97
N THR A 53 -16.00 -4.41 1.94
CA THR A 53 -17.36 -4.01 1.51
C THR A 53 -17.68 -4.55 0.11
N GLY A 54 -18.96 -4.60 -0.25
CA GLY A 54 -19.43 -5.00 -1.58
C GLY A 54 -19.28 -3.92 -2.65
N LEU A 55 -19.23 -2.65 -2.24
CA LEU A 55 -18.95 -1.51 -3.11
C LEU A 55 -17.46 -1.18 -3.12
N ARG A 56 -16.86 -0.84 -4.27
CA ARG A 56 -15.45 -0.43 -4.37
C ARG A 56 -15.23 1.04 -4.00
N THR A 57 -16.11 1.94 -4.44
CA THR A 57 -16.04 3.37 -4.11
C THR A 57 -17.46 3.93 -3.94
N GLY A 58 -17.70 4.71 -2.89
CA GLY A 58 -18.97 5.40 -2.65
C GLY A 58 -19.30 5.47 -1.15
N ARG A 59 -20.57 5.32 -0.77
CA ARG A 59 -21.03 5.40 0.63
C ARG A 59 -21.83 4.16 1.01
N VAL A 60 -21.63 3.68 2.24
CA VAL A 60 -22.36 2.55 2.83
C VAL A 60 -22.83 2.90 4.24
N GLY A 61 -23.85 2.23 4.74
CA GLY A 61 -24.27 2.37 6.13
C GLY A 61 -23.37 1.54 7.05
N LEU A 62 -22.85 2.13 8.12
CA LEU A 62 -22.07 1.42 9.13
C LEU A 62 -22.65 1.68 10.53
N THR A 63 -22.83 0.60 11.29
CA THR A 63 -23.12 0.64 12.72
C THR A 63 -22.01 -0.09 13.48
N VAL A 64 -21.52 0.52 14.57
CA VAL A 64 -20.46 -0.04 15.42
C VAL A 64 -20.96 -0.15 16.85
N GLU A 65 -20.89 -1.36 17.41
CA GLU A 65 -21.46 -1.68 18.71
C GLU A 65 -20.47 -2.43 19.60
N LEU A 66 -20.49 -2.09 20.89
CA LEU A 66 -19.74 -2.76 21.93
C LEU A 66 -20.73 -3.44 22.89
N HIS A 67 -20.48 -4.70 23.18
CA HIS A 67 -21.34 -5.55 24.00
C HIS A 67 -20.54 -6.16 25.14
N GLY A 68 -21.20 -6.41 26.27
CA GLY A 68 -20.57 -7.09 27.42
C GLY A 68 -20.51 -8.62 27.26
N ALA A 69 -21.29 -9.18 26.33
CA ALA A 69 -21.36 -10.60 26.01
C ALA A 69 -21.77 -10.77 24.54
N ALA A 70 -21.74 -12.00 24.02
CA ALA A 70 -22.10 -12.29 22.64
C ALA A 70 -23.54 -11.82 22.33
N PRO A 71 -23.74 -10.87 21.39
CA PRO A 71 -25.07 -10.44 21.02
C PRO A 71 -25.79 -11.54 20.21
N PRO A 72 -27.13 -11.64 20.30
CA PRO A 72 -27.90 -12.52 19.43
C PRO A 72 -27.67 -12.13 17.96
N LEU A 73 -27.63 -13.13 17.08
CA LEU A 73 -27.52 -12.90 15.65
C LEU A 73 -28.92 -12.66 15.07
N ASP A 74 -29.12 -11.49 14.46
CA ASP A 74 -30.32 -11.17 13.70
C ASP A 74 -30.28 -11.88 12.33
N ASP A 75 -31.40 -12.49 11.94
CA ASP A 75 -31.55 -13.18 10.66
C ASP A 75 -31.58 -12.23 9.46
N GLY A 76 -31.73 -10.92 9.67
CA GLY A 76 -31.69 -9.91 8.61
C GLY A 76 -30.32 -9.66 7.98
N TRP A 77 -29.25 -10.27 8.49
CA TRP A 77 -27.90 -10.16 7.91
C TRP A 77 -27.59 -11.27 6.91
N GLU A 78 -27.05 -10.91 5.76
CA GLU A 78 -26.80 -11.82 4.65
C GLU A 78 -25.47 -12.57 4.83
N ASP A 79 -24.39 -11.82 4.99
CA ASP A 79 -23.05 -12.35 5.20
C ASP A 79 -22.59 -12.03 6.61
N VAL A 80 -22.15 -13.04 7.35
CA VAL A 80 -21.77 -12.91 8.76
C VAL A 80 -20.49 -13.68 9.00
N VAL A 81 -19.47 -12.98 9.46
CA VAL A 81 -18.18 -13.56 9.82
C VAL A 81 -17.81 -13.16 11.23
N GLU A 82 -17.02 -14.00 11.89
CA GLU A 82 -16.43 -13.64 13.17
C GLU A 82 -14.95 -13.97 13.23
N ALA A 83 -14.20 -13.10 13.89
CA ALA A 83 -12.78 -13.25 14.14
C ALA A 83 -12.43 -12.76 15.54
N SER A 84 -11.28 -13.17 16.06
CA SER A 84 -10.76 -12.65 17.33
C SER A 84 -9.89 -11.42 17.10
N PHE A 85 -10.01 -10.44 17.98
CA PHE A 85 -9.28 -9.18 17.92
C PHE A 85 -8.75 -8.83 19.29
N ARG A 86 -7.49 -8.41 19.35
CA ARG A 86 -6.87 -7.87 20.56
C ARG A 86 -6.29 -6.49 20.24
N PRO A 87 -6.84 -5.41 20.83
CA PRO A 87 -6.22 -4.08 20.73
C PRO A 87 -4.81 -4.10 21.34
N VAL A 88 -3.88 -3.38 20.71
CA VAL A 88 -2.52 -3.19 21.25
C VAL A 88 -2.39 -1.91 22.07
N SER A 89 -3.41 -1.05 22.04
CA SER A 89 -3.53 0.15 22.85
C SER A 89 -5.00 0.40 23.21
N PRO A 90 -5.29 1.21 24.24
CA PRO A 90 -6.66 1.57 24.58
C PRO A 90 -7.33 2.52 23.56
N SER A 91 -6.54 3.13 22.66
CA SER A 91 -7.07 3.96 21.57
C SER A 91 -7.29 3.10 20.35
N THR A 92 -8.54 2.64 20.14
CA THR A 92 -8.93 1.90 18.94
C THR A 92 -9.84 2.77 18.09
N ALA A 93 -9.57 2.90 16.79
CA ALA A 93 -10.38 3.75 15.91
C ALA A 93 -10.86 3.01 14.66
N VAL A 94 -12.02 3.41 14.15
CA VAL A 94 -12.51 3.01 12.83
C VAL A 94 -12.00 4.01 11.80
N LEU A 95 -11.24 3.52 10.82
CA LEU A 95 -10.49 4.33 9.87
C LEU A 95 -10.95 4.03 8.43
N PRO A 96 -11.64 4.96 7.77
CA PRO A 96 -11.86 4.89 6.33
C PRO A 96 -10.53 5.08 5.57
N CYS A 97 -10.42 4.53 4.36
CA CYS A 97 -9.20 4.67 3.56
C CYS A 97 -8.92 6.15 3.20
N GLY A 98 -7.70 6.61 3.50
CA GLY A 98 -7.23 7.95 3.13
C GLY A 98 -7.94 9.10 3.86
N ARG A 99 -8.65 8.83 4.95
CA ARG A 99 -9.42 9.82 5.70
C ARG A 99 -9.12 9.74 7.21
N ARG A 100 -9.54 10.77 7.94
CA ARG A 100 -9.50 10.80 9.41
C ARG A 100 -10.41 9.71 10.00
N ALA A 101 -10.13 9.31 11.24
CA ALA A 101 -10.96 8.41 12.01
C ALA A 101 -12.45 8.82 11.97
N LEU A 102 -13.29 7.82 11.72
CA LEU A 102 -14.75 7.96 11.71
C LEU A 102 -15.30 8.01 13.14
N CYS A 103 -14.79 7.14 14.01
CA CYS A 103 -15.07 7.12 15.42
C CYS A 103 -13.93 6.45 16.20
N GLU A 104 -13.85 6.77 17.49
CA GLU A 104 -12.97 6.11 18.44
C GLU A 104 -13.79 5.17 19.33
N MET A 105 -13.23 4.01 19.62
CA MET A 105 -13.78 2.97 20.47
C MET A 105 -12.85 2.78 21.66
N ASP A 106 -13.40 2.97 22.85
CA ASP A 106 -12.74 2.59 24.09
C ASP A 106 -12.91 1.07 24.29
N LEU A 107 -11.93 0.33 23.78
CA LEU A 107 -11.81 -1.12 23.89
C LEU A 107 -10.61 -1.43 24.79
N PRO A 108 -10.78 -2.23 25.87
CA PRO A 108 -9.66 -2.61 26.71
C PRO A 108 -8.65 -3.47 25.91
N PRO A 109 -7.36 -3.47 26.27
CA PRO A 109 -6.32 -4.30 25.62
C PRO A 109 -6.42 -5.78 26.04
N ALA A 110 -7.62 -6.34 25.87
CA ALA A 110 -8.01 -7.71 26.16
C ALA A 110 -8.52 -8.40 24.89
N ASP A 111 -8.72 -9.72 24.95
CA ASP A 111 -9.22 -10.48 23.81
C ASP A 111 -10.74 -10.22 23.63
N HIS A 112 -11.10 -9.88 22.40
CA HIS A 112 -12.47 -9.66 21.99
C HIS A 112 -12.81 -10.60 20.84
N ARG A 113 -14.08 -11.01 20.77
CA ARG A 113 -14.66 -11.52 19.53
C ARG A 113 -15.27 -10.35 18.77
N VAL A 114 -15.10 -10.39 17.47
CA VAL A 114 -15.66 -9.42 16.53
C VAL A 114 -16.60 -10.16 15.61
N ARG A 115 -17.81 -9.62 15.45
CA ARG A 115 -18.74 -10.04 14.39
C ARG A 115 -18.86 -8.91 13.38
N TYR A 116 -18.68 -9.28 12.12
CA TYR A 116 -18.90 -8.38 11.00
C TYR A 116 -20.01 -8.94 10.13
N CYS A 117 -21.07 -8.17 10.00
CA CYS A 117 -22.23 -8.49 9.19
C CYS A 117 -22.32 -7.55 7.99
N GLY A 118 -22.64 -8.08 6.82
CA GLY A 118 -22.94 -7.34 5.61
C GLY A 118 -24.35 -7.67 5.10
N ARG A 119 -25.01 -6.66 4.53
CA ARG A 119 -26.27 -6.78 3.80
C ARG A 119 -26.21 -5.94 2.53
N ASP A 120 -26.82 -6.43 1.46
CA ASP A 120 -26.84 -5.83 0.13
C ASP A 120 -25.43 -5.71 -0.49
N MET A 121 -24.52 -6.64 -0.18
CA MET A 121 -23.13 -6.58 -0.67
C MET A 121 -23.04 -6.63 -2.21
N ASP A 122 -23.90 -7.41 -2.86
CA ASP A 122 -23.88 -7.55 -4.32
C ASP A 122 -24.53 -6.36 -5.06
N ARG A 123 -25.21 -5.44 -4.35
CA ARG A 123 -25.81 -4.24 -4.98
C ARG A 123 -24.76 -3.19 -5.36
N GLY A 124 -23.61 -3.18 -4.68
CA GLY A 124 -22.53 -2.22 -4.94
C GLY A 124 -21.96 -2.31 -6.36
N GLY A 125 -21.85 -3.52 -6.92
CA GLY A 125 -21.36 -3.72 -8.29
C GLY A 125 -22.28 -3.18 -9.38
N ALA A 126 -23.58 -3.04 -9.11
CA ALA A 126 -24.56 -2.53 -10.08
C ALA A 126 -24.59 -0.98 -10.14
N THR A 127 -24.11 -0.30 -9.11
CA THR A 127 -24.15 1.18 -9.00
C THR A 127 -22.88 1.87 -9.48
N GLU A 128 -21.79 1.13 -9.75
CA GLU A 128 -20.57 1.69 -10.36
C GLU A 128 -20.81 2.28 -11.77
N SER A 129 -21.96 1.96 -12.40
CA SER A 129 -22.34 2.41 -13.75
C SER A 129 -23.13 3.72 -13.81
N THR A 130 -23.57 4.28 -12.67
CA THR A 130 -24.36 5.53 -12.64
C THR A 130 -23.69 6.51 -11.69
N GLY A 131 -23.01 7.52 -12.25
CA GLY A 131 -22.48 8.64 -11.49
C GLY A 131 -23.61 9.39 -10.79
N ALA A 132 -23.87 9.05 -9.53
CA ALA A 132 -24.82 9.75 -8.69
C ALA A 132 -24.20 9.91 -7.31
N ASP A 133 -23.59 11.07 -7.10
CA ASP A 133 -23.13 11.55 -5.78
C ASP A 133 -24.30 11.77 -4.79
N ASP A 134 -25.54 11.50 -5.21
CA ASP A 134 -26.80 11.74 -4.49
C ASP A 134 -27.61 10.46 -4.21
N ALA A 135 -27.07 9.28 -4.54
CA ALA A 135 -27.67 8.01 -4.13
C ALA A 135 -27.32 7.71 -2.66
N GLY A 136 -28.31 7.30 -1.87
CA GLY A 136 -28.13 6.83 -0.49
C GLY A 136 -27.22 5.60 -0.38
N PRO A 137 -26.91 5.12 0.83
CA PRO A 137 -25.93 4.06 1.05
C PRO A 137 -26.28 2.76 0.32
N VAL A 138 -25.33 2.24 -0.47
CA VAL A 138 -25.49 0.98 -1.21
C VAL A 138 -24.80 -0.14 -0.43
N GLY A 139 -25.52 -0.67 0.56
CA GLY A 139 -25.02 -1.70 1.46
C GLY A 139 -25.00 -1.24 2.91
N TYR A 140 -25.30 -2.17 3.81
CA TYR A 140 -25.32 -1.95 5.25
C TYR A 140 -24.36 -2.91 5.93
N TYR A 141 -23.63 -2.41 6.91
CA TYR A 141 -22.63 -3.16 7.65
C TYR A 141 -22.78 -2.93 9.15
N LEU A 142 -22.60 -4.01 9.91
CA LEU A 142 -22.64 -3.99 11.35
C LEU A 142 -21.36 -4.62 11.91
N LEU A 143 -20.70 -3.89 12.79
CA LEU A 143 -19.48 -4.32 13.47
C LEU A 143 -19.73 -4.39 14.97
N GLN A 144 -19.66 -5.59 15.54
CA GLN A 144 -19.94 -5.83 16.96
C GLN A 144 -18.71 -6.41 17.66
N PHE A 145 -18.39 -5.88 18.84
CA PHE A 145 -17.32 -6.41 19.69
C PHE A 145 -17.88 -6.86 21.04
N TRP A 146 -17.34 -7.96 21.57
CA TRP A 146 -17.57 -8.36 22.96
C TRP A 146 -16.36 -9.10 23.53
N PRO A 147 -16.11 -9.05 24.85
CA PRO A 147 -15.05 -9.83 25.48
C PRO A 147 -15.25 -11.33 25.25
N ALA A 148 -14.21 -12.02 24.79
CA ALA A 148 -14.22 -13.46 24.60
C ALA A 148 -12.79 -14.01 24.45
N PRO A 149 -12.52 -15.26 24.87
CA PRO A 149 -11.26 -15.91 24.58
C PRO A 149 -10.94 -15.96 23.07
N PRO A 150 -9.65 -15.94 22.69
CA PRO A 150 -9.27 -16.07 21.29
C PRO A 150 -9.72 -17.43 20.73
N ALA A 151 -10.32 -17.40 19.55
CA ALA A 151 -10.75 -18.58 18.82
C ALA A 151 -10.54 -18.37 17.32
N ALA A 152 -10.45 -19.47 16.57
CA ALA A 152 -10.35 -19.42 15.12
C ALA A 152 -11.47 -18.57 14.50
N ASP A 153 -11.19 -17.97 13.35
CA ASP A 153 -12.20 -17.25 12.61
C ASP A 153 -13.26 -18.21 12.06
N ARG A 154 -14.48 -17.69 11.83
CA ARG A 154 -15.58 -18.48 11.28
C ARG A 154 -16.40 -17.67 10.30
N VAL A 155 -16.85 -18.35 9.25
CA VAL A 155 -17.93 -17.88 8.39
C VAL A 155 -19.23 -18.43 8.98
N VAL A 156 -20.04 -17.56 9.58
CA VAL A 156 -21.31 -17.94 10.21
C VAL A 156 -22.43 -18.04 9.17
N ARG A 157 -22.43 -17.11 8.20
CA ARG A 157 -23.39 -17.07 7.10
C ARG A 157 -22.72 -16.47 5.86
N GLN A 158 -23.02 -17.02 4.69
CA GLN A 158 -22.53 -16.52 3.41
C GLN A 158 -23.66 -16.67 2.38
N THR A 159 -24.11 -15.57 1.80
CA THR A 159 -25.14 -15.56 0.75
C THR A 159 -24.73 -14.76 -0.47
N SER A 160 -23.86 -13.75 -0.34
CA SER A 160 -23.46 -12.92 -1.48
C SER A 160 -22.28 -13.50 -2.27
N ARG A 161 -22.26 -13.21 -3.58
CA ARG A 161 -21.12 -13.56 -4.46
C ARG A 161 -19.87 -12.78 -4.07
N SER A 162 -20.04 -11.55 -3.60
CA SER A 162 -18.96 -10.70 -3.09
C SER A 162 -18.25 -11.33 -1.89
N ALA A 163 -19.01 -11.85 -0.92
CA ALA A 163 -18.47 -12.56 0.23
C ALA A 163 -17.79 -13.87 -0.19
N GLU A 164 -18.44 -14.66 -1.04
CA GLU A 164 -17.89 -15.92 -1.55
C GLU A 164 -16.51 -15.72 -2.22
N GLY A 165 -16.39 -14.76 -3.12
CA GLY A 165 -15.14 -14.46 -3.81
C GLY A 165 -14.00 -14.08 -2.84
N ARG A 166 -14.32 -13.28 -1.81
CA ARG A 166 -13.35 -12.89 -0.78
C ARG A 166 -12.95 -14.05 0.13
N HIS A 167 -13.89 -14.91 0.49
CA HIS A 167 -13.61 -16.11 1.28
C HIS A 167 -12.73 -17.09 0.50
N ARG A 168 -13.01 -17.28 -0.79
CA ARG A 168 -12.17 -18.08 -1.69
C ARG A 168 -10.74 -17.53 -1.76
N TYR A 169 -10.60 -16.21 -1.90
CA TYR A 169 -9.30 -15.54 -1.86
C TYR A 169 -8.58 -15.80 -0.53
N ALA A 170 -9.23 -15.57 0.62
CA ALA A 170 -8.63 -15.79 1.93
C ALA A 170 -8.11 -17.24 2.11
N ARG A 171 -8.90 -18.24 1.71
CA ARG A 171 -8.53 -19.66 1.77
C ARG A 171 -7.38 -20.03 0.84
N SER A 172 -7.13 -19.25 -0.21
CA SER A 172 -6.00 -19.45 -1.13
C SER A 172 -4.68 -18.89 -0.61
N LEU A 173 -4.74 -18.05 0.43
CA LEU A 173 -3.54 -17.48 1.03
C LEU A 173 -2.80 -18.54 1.84
N PRO A 174 -1.45 -18.57 1.78
CA PRO A 174 -0.68 -19.42 2.66
C PRO A 174 -0.93 -19.01 4.11
N PRO A 175 -0.95 -19.96 5.07
CA PRO A 175 -0.97 -19.60 6.48
C PRO A 175 0.26 -18.77 6.81
N PRO A 176 0.17 -17.82 7.76
CA PRO A 176 1.32 -17.05 8.18
C PRO A 176 2.41 -18.03 8.67
N PRO A 177 3.69 -17.82 8.32
CA PRO A 177 4.77 -18.71 8.74
C PRO A 177 4.79 -18.81 10.28
N ARG A 178 4.80 -20.04 10.79
CA ARG A 178 4.87 -20.30 12.24
C ARG A 178 6.27 -19.95 12.74
N GLY A 179 6.39 -18.85 13.48
CA GLY A 179 7.63 -18.45 14.13
C GLY A 179 7.38 -17.61 15.37
N GLU A 180 8.13 -17.85 16.43
CA GLU A 180 8.21 -17.04 17.65
C GLU A 180 8.73 -15.65 17.28
N GLY A 181 7.82 -14.70 17.15
CA GLY A 181 8.10 -13.31 16.79
C GLY A 181 6.86 -12.51 17.09
N THR A 182 7.02 -11.27 17.52
CA THR A 182 5.85 -10.45 17.86
C THR A 182 4.97 -10.25 16.63
N ALA A 183 3.69 -10.00 16.86
CA ALA A 183 2.74 -9.46 15.88
C ALA A 183 3.35 -8.50 14.86
N GLN A 184 4.18 -7.60 15.37
CA GLN A 184 4.80 -6.50 14.66
C GLN A 184 5.96 -7.00 13.80
N ASP A 185 6.78 -7.92 14.31
CA ASP A 185 7.86 -8.56 13.55
C ASP A 185 7.29 -9.36 12.38
N ARG A 186 6.12 -9.99 12.57
CA ARG A 186 5.42 -10.74 11.51
C ARG A 186 4.83 -9.82 10.45
N ALA A 187 4.11 -8.78 10.86
CA ALA A 187 3.57 -7.77 9.93
C ALA A 187 4.69 -7.06 9.18
N GLU A 188 5.82 -6.78 9.85
CA GLU A 188 7.00 -6.22 9.21
C GLU A 188 7.55 -7.20 8.17
N THR A 189 7.77 -8.47 8.53
CA THR A 189 8.27 -9.51 7.62
C THR A 189 7.37 -9.66 6.39
N LEU A 190 6.05 -9.67 6.57
CA LEU A 190 5.09 -9.73 5.46
C LEU A 190 5.15 -8.48 4.58
N SER A 191 5.23 -7.29 5.19
CA SER A 191 5.38 -6.03 4.44
C SER A 191 6.66 -5.96 3.59
N TRP A 192 7.63 -6.83 3.87
CA TRP A 192 8.88 -6.95 3.13
C TRP A 192 8.93 -8.14 2.15
N GLY A 193 7.80 -8.81 1.90
CA GLY A 193 7.74 -9.94 0.96
C GLY A 193 8.12 -11.28 1.60
N GLY A 194 7.91 -11.43 2.91
CA GLY A 194 8.12 -12.68 3.63
C GLY A 194 9.54 -12.88 4.19
N ARG A 195 10.46 -11.93 3.96
CA ARG A 195 11.82 -11.93 4.52
C ARG A 195 12.17 -10.54 5.04
N LEU A 196 12.73 -10.45 6.25
CA LEU A 196 13.21 -9.18 6.79
C LEU A 196 14.46 -8.72 6.03
N PRO A 197 14.50 -7.48 5.50
CA PRO A 197 15.70 -6.94 4.89
C PRO A 197 16.71 -6.52 5.97
N SER A 198 17.92 -6.18 5.54
CA SER A 198 18.93 -5.62 6.44
C SER A 198 18.42 -4.36 7.15
N ARG A 199 19.04 -4.03 8.29
CA ARG A 199 18.72 -2.81 9.04
C ARG A 199 18.83 -1.55 8.15
N ARG A 200 19.82 -1.52 7.26
CA ARG A 200 20.07 -0.37 6.37
C ARG A 200 18.91 -0.13 5.42
N VAL A 201 18.36 -1.19 4.81
CA VAL A 201 17.17 -1.11 3.95
C VAL A 201 15.93 -0.68 4.74
N ARG A 202 15.79 -1.11 6.00
CA ARG A 202 14.67 -0.68 6.86
C ARG A 202 14.68 0.82 7.15
N GLU A 203 15.87 1.40 7.29
CA GLU A 203 16.08 2.82 7.52
C GLU A 203 15.82 3.68 6.27
N VAL A 204 15.88 3.11 5.06
CA VAL A 204 15.50 3.79 3.80
C VAL A 204 14.01 4.15 3.79
N GLY A 205 13.13 3.25 4.26
CA GLY A 205 11.72 3.54 4.46
C GLY A 205 10.81 3.27 3.26
N GLY A 206 10.05 4.27 2.81
CA GLY A 206 8.94 4.10 1.85
C GLY A 206 9.36 3.61 0.47
N ASP A 207 10.43 4.18 -0.10
CA ASP A 207 10.87 3.86 -1.46
C ASP A 207 11.38 2.42 -1.58
N ALA A 208 12.11 1.95 -0.56
CA ALA A 208 12.54 0.56 -0.46
C ALA A 208 11.35 -0.40 -0.36
N ARG A 209 10.29 -0.03 0.39
CA ARG A 209 9.07 -0.85 0.46
C ARG A 209 8.32 -0.88 -0.87
N GLY A 210 8.37 0.20 -1.66
CA GLY A 210 7.74 0.28 -2.97
C GLY A 210 8.30 -0.72 -3.99
N LEU A 211 9.55 -1.15 -3.82
CA LEU A 211 10.19 -2.16 -4.69
C LEU A 211 9.78 -3.60 -4.36
N VAL A 212 9.31 -3.89 -3.14
CA VAL A 212 8.92 -5.25 -2.71
C VAL A 212 7.89 -5.91 -3.65
N PRO A 213 6.77 -5.25 -4.02
CA PRO A 213 5.81 -5.85 -4.95
C PRO A 213 6.30 -5.88 -6.41
N LEU A 214 7.37 -5.15 -6.75
CA LEU A 214 7.90 -5.08 -8.11
C LEU A 214 8.99 -6.13 -8.34
N ASP A 215 9.99 -6.19 -7.46
CA ASP A 215 11.10 -7.14 -7.54
C ASP A 215 11.88 -7.19 -6.21
N ARG A 216 11.53 -8.16 -5.35
CA ARG A 216 12.19 -8.33 -4.05
C ARG A 216 13.65 -8.75 -4.15
N ASP A 217 13.98 -9.61 -5.10
CA ASP A 217 15.34 -10.14 -5.24
C ASP A 217 16.28 -9.05 -5.76
N LEU A 218 15.81 -8.12 -6.59
CA LEU A 218 16.57 -6.94 -6.99
C LEU A 218 16.89 -6.04 -5.80
N LEU A 219 15.92 -5.79 -4.91
CA LEU A 219 16.15 -5.02 -3.68
C LEU A 219 17.24 -5.67 -2.82
N ASP A 220 17.16 -6.98 -2.61
CA ASP A 220 18.16 -7.74 -1.83
C ASP A 220 19.55 -7.68 -2.49
N ALA A 221 19.60 -7.76 -3.83
CA ALA A 221 20.84 -7.64 -4.57
C ALA A 221 21.47 -6.24 -4.46
N VAL A 222 20.66 -5.17 -4.48
CA VAL A 222 21.13 -3.79 -4.30
C VAL A 222 21.70 -3.56 -2.90
N ASP A 223 21.11 -4.17 -1.88
CA ASP A 223 21.63 -4.13 -0.51
C ASP A 223 23.00 -4.83 -0.38
N GLY A 224 23.20 -5.92 -1.13
CA GLY A 224 24.43 -6.73 -1.11
C GLY A 224 25.62 -6.15 -1.90
N VAL A 225 25.40 -5.22 -2.83
CA VAL A 225 26.51 -4.63 -3.62
C VAL A 225 27.20 -3.48 -2.88
N CYS A 226 28.45 -3.21 -3.27
CA CYS A 226 29.25 -2.17 -2.62
C CYS A 226 28.69 -0.75 -2.87
N PRO A 227 28.98 0.23 -2.00
CA PRO A 227 28.49 1.61 -2.13
C PRO A 227 28.77 2.28 -3.48
N ALA A 228 29.92 1.97 -4.11
CA ALA A 228 30.26 2.51 -5.43
C ALA A 228 29.27 2.03 -6.51
N THR A 229 28.90 0.74 -6.49
CA THR A 229 27.88 0.19 -7.39
C THR A 229 26.51 0.77 -7.11
N GLN A 230 26.14 0.97 -5.84
CA GLN A 230 24.88 1.62 -5.46
C GLN A 230 24.80 3.04 -6.03
N ARG A 231 25.90 3.82 -5.97
CA ARG A 231 25.99 5.15 -6.58
C ARG A 231 25.84 5.12 -8.09
N SER A 232 26.56 4.24 -8.77
CA SER A 232 26.46 4.12 -10.22
C SER A 232 25.06 3.69 -10.67
N LEU A 233 24.42 2.78 -9.92
CA LEU A 233 23.02 2.38 -10.17
C LEU A 233 22.05 3.54 -9.98
N ALA A 234 22.23 4.35 -8.93
CA ALA A 234 21.37 5.51 -8.66
C ALA A 234 21.42 6.52 -9.82
N ARG A 235 22.63 6.84 -10.31
CA ARG A 235 22.84 7.73 -11.46
C ARG A 235 22.20 7.17 -12.71
N TRP A 236 22.49 5.91 -13.02
CA TRP A 236 21.93 5.22 -14.17
C TRP A 236 20.40 5.20 -14.14
N ALA A 237 19.79 4.91 -12.98
CA ALA A 237 18.34 4.89 -12.83
C ALA A 237 17.71 6.29 -13.02
N ALA A 238 18.36 7.34 -12.52
CA ALA A 238 17.93 8.71 -12.77
C ALA A 238 17.94 9.03 -14.28
N HIS A 239 19.04 8.76 -14.98
CA HIS A 239 19.10 8.95 -16.44
C HIS A 239 17.98 8.19 -17.16
N ARG A 240 17.74 6.91 -16.81
CA ARG A 240 16.65 6.12 -17.40
C ARG A 240 15.27 6.70 -17.14
N ALA A 241 15.01 7.25 -15.95
CA ALA A 241 13.74 7.91 -15.65
C ALA A 241 13.53 9.14 -16.55
N PHE A 242 14.54 10.00 -16.70
CA PHE A 242 14.43 11.22 -17.52
C PHE A 242 14.34 10.91 -19.02
N THR A 243 15.09 9.94 -19.53
CA THR A 243 14.93 9.47 -20.93
C THR A 243 13.55 8.87 -21.19
N ALA A 244 13.01 8.07 -20.27
CA ALA A 244 11.67 7.48 -20.44
C ALA A 244 10.56 8.54 -20.42
N ALA A 245 10.80 9.66 -19.75
CA ALA A 245 9.93 10.83 -19.70
C ALA A 245 10.17 11.85 -20.83
N GLY A 246 11.20 11.66 -21.68
CA GLY A 246 11.58 12.61 -22.72
C GLY A 246 12.06 13.96 -22.18
N LEU A 247 12.70 13.96 -21.01
CA LEU A 247 13.15 15.16 -20.28
C LEU A 247 14.68 15.31 -20.26
N ASP A 248 15.43 14.36 -20.82
CA ASP A 248 16.89 14.32 -20.81
C ASP A 248 17.55 15.46 -21.63
N ASP A 249 16.88 15.90 -22.70
CA ASP A 249 17.35 17.00 -23.56
C ASP A 249 16.88 18.41 -23.12
N VAL A 250 16.22 18.52 -21.96
CA VAL A 250 15.77 19.81 -21.43
C VAL A 250 16.97 20.55 -20.82
N ASP A 251 17.24 21.74 -21.35
CA ASP A 251 18.39 22.60 -21.05
C ASP A 251 18.69 22.88 -19.56
N TRP A 252 17.69 22.89 -18.69
CA TRP A 252 17.89 23.05 -17.24
C TRP A 252 17.95 21.73 -16.47
N ILE A 253 17.58 20.61 -17.09
CA ILE A 253 17.65 19.24 -16.54
C ILE A 253 19.00 18.60 -16.87
N THR A 254 19.51 18.79 -18.09
CA THR A 254 20.80 18.26 -18.55
C THR A 254 21.96 18.63 -17.62
N PRO A 255 22.11 19.89 -17.15
CA PRO A 255 23.19 20.25 -16.25
C PRO A 255 23.07 19.58 -14.88
N ALA A 256 21.84 19.27 -14.44
CA ALA A 256 21.59 18.62 -13.17
C ALA A 256 21.92 17.12 -13.22
N LEU A 257 21.59 16.44 -14.32
CA LEU A 257 22.05 15.07 -14.59
C LEU A 257 23.59 15.01 -14.67
N ALA A 258 24.21 15.98 -15.34
CA ALA A 258 25.67 16.06 -15.42
C ALA A 258 26.34 16.34 -14.06
N ALA A 259 25.74 17.18 -13.21
CA ALA A 259 26.20 17.42 -11.84
C ALA A 259 26.11 16.14 -10.99
N LEU A 260 25.01 15.40 -11.13
CA LEU A 260 24.81 14.12 -10.47
C LEU A 260 25.89 13.09 -10.88
N ASP A 261 26.28 13.05 -12.15
CA ASP A 261 27.35 12.16 -12.65
C ASP A 261 28.72 12.51 -12.04
N ARG A 262 29.01 13.81 -11.88
CA ARG A 262 30.23 14.30 -11.21
C ARG A 262 30.19 14.17 -9.69
N GLY A 263 29.02 13.86 -9.10
CA GLY A 263 28.84 13.80 -7.65
C GLY A 263 28.84 15.18 -6.98
N GLU A 264 28.49 16.23 -7.74
CA GLU A 264 28.34 17.60 -7.26
C GLU A 264 26.94 17.82 -6.68
N ALA A 265 26.77 18.90 -5.91
CA ALA A 265 25.45 19.33 -5.48
C ALA A 265 24.58 19.70 -6.69
N LEU A 266 23.28 19.41 -6.61
CA LEU A 266 22.36 19.72 -7.70
C LEU A 266 22.29 21.25 -7.90
N PRO A 267 22.42 21.74 -9.16
CA PRO A 267 22.34 23.15 -9.46
C PRO A 267 20.90 23.67 -9.35
N ALA A 268 20.73 24.99 -9.30
CA ALA A 268 19.40 25.59 -9.42
C ALA A 268 18.70 25.15 -10.72
N PRO A 269 17.39 24.82 -10.70
CA PRO A 269 16.44 25.00 -9.59
C PRO A 269 16.33 23.80 -8.63
N PHE A 270 17.17 22.77 -8.78
CA PHE A 270 17.10 21.53 -8.01
C PHE A 270 17.74 21.63 -6.62
N ASP A 271 18.36 22.76 -6.30
CA ASP A 271 18.81 23.16 -4.96
C ASP A 271 17.63 23.32 -3.99
N ASP A 272 16.43 23.63 -4.51
CA ASP A 272 15.18 23.72 -3.75
C ASP A 272 14.05 22.92 -4.42
N PRO A 273 13.47 21.90 -3.75
CA PRO A 273 12.36 21.12 -4.28
C PRO A 273 11.17 21.96 -4.77
N ARG A 274 10.85 23.08 -4.12
CA ARG A 274 9.72 23.93 -4.53
C ARG A 274 10.03 24.63 -5.84
N ARG A 275 11.25 25.15 -6.01
CA ARG A 275 11.70 25.82 -7.23
C ARG A 275 11.76 24.86 -8.41
N ALA A 276 12.21 23.63 -8.18
CA ALA A 276 12.23 22.60 -9.22
C ALA A 276 10.82 22.30 -9.75
N TRP A 277 9.83 22.16 -8.86
CA TRP A 277 8.43 21.94 -9.25
C TRP A 277 7.78 23.17 -9.88
N GLU A 278 8.04 24.36 -9.34
CA GLU A 278 7.56 25.62 -9.94
C GLU A 278 8.10 25.79 -11.36
N ARG A 279 9.40 25.53 -11.57
CA ARG A 279 10.00 25.54 -12.90
C ARG A 279 9.40 24.49 -13.82
N PHE A 280 9.16 23.28 -13.32
CA PHE A 280 8.53 22.20 -14.08
C PHE A 280 7.13 22.57 -14.59
N PHE A 281 6.28 23.18 -13.74
CA PHE A 281 4.93 23.57 -14.13
C PHE A 281 4.86 24.83 -15.01
N THR A 282 5.92 25.66 -15.02
CA THR A 282 5.95 26.93 -15.75
C THR A 282 6.67 26.83 -17.10
N ASP A 283 7.36 25.72 -17.40
CA ASP A 283 8.08 25.54 -18.66
C ASP A 283 7.15 24.98 -19.76
N ASP A 284 6.78 25.85 -20.70
CA ASP A 284 5.89 25.52 -21.82
C ASP A 284 6.39 24.35 -22.69
N ARG A 285 7.69 24.03 -22.67
CA ARG A 285 8.26 22.91 -23.43
C ARG A 285 7.91 21.55 -22.82
N ILE A 286 7.74 21.48 -21.50
CA ILE A 286 7.28 20.28 -20.79
C ILE A 286 5.80 20.03 -21.09
N THR A 287 5.01 21.11 -21.11
CA THR A 287 3.59 21.09 -21.51
C THR A 287 3.38 20.72 -22.99
N ARG A 288 4.29 21.11 -23.89
CA ARG A 288 4.21 20.79 -25.34
C ARG A 288 4.50 19.33 -25.67
N THR A 289 5.39 18.65 -24.95
CA THR A 289 5.64 17.21 -25.19
C THR A 289 4.40 16.37 -24.88
N ALA A 290 3.52 16.86 -24.00
CA ALA A 290 2.25 16.22 -23.65
C ALA A 290 1.16 16.26 -24.71
N THR A 291 1.29 17.13 -25.71
CA THR A 291 0.28 17.32 -26.76
C THR A 291 0.62 16.59 -28.06
N ASP A 292 1.85 16.07 -28.21
CA ASP A 292 2.26 15.30 -29.40
C ASP A 292 1.87 13.81 -29.24
N THR A 293 0.58 13.53 -29.40
CA THR A 293 -0.02 12.19 -29.35
C THR A 293 0.27 11.37 -30.62
N GLY A 294 1.56 11.19 -30.94
CA GLY A 294 2.02 10.32 -32.04
C GLY A 294 2.70 9.03 -31.56
N ASP A 295 3.32 9.03 -30.38
CA ASP A 295 4.06 7.88 -29.84
C ASP A 295 3.65 7.66 -28.37
N GLY A 296 2.82 6.64 -28.16
CA GLY A 296 1.80 6.55 -27.12
C GLY A 296 2.23 6.47 -25.64
N CYS A 297 3.42 6.93 -25.26
CA CYS A 297 3.87 7.01 -23.86
C CYS A 297 4.86 8.13 -23.55
N ARG A 298 5.61 8.67 -24.53
CA ARG A 298 6.74 9.61 -24.27
C ARG A 298 6.29 11.00 -23.81
N GLY A 299 5.09 11.43 -24.17
CA GLY A 299 4.56 12.75 -23.84
C GLY A 299 3.78 12.84 -22.53
N ASN A 300 3.43 11.73 -21.86
CA ASN A 300 2.43 11.79 -20.77
C ASN A 300 2.88 12.73 -19.62
N PRO A 301 2.14 13.81 -19.31
CA PRO A 301 2.53 14.78 -18.28
C PRO A 301 2.61 14.16 -16.89
N LEU A 302 1.84 13.08 -16.64
CA LEU A 302 1.99 12.29 -15.42
C LEU A 302 3.35 11.57 -15.40
N ARG A 303 3.78 10.96 -16.51
CA ARG A 303 5.08 10.27 -16.61
C ARG A 303 6.25 11.24 -16.39
N GLN A 304 6.18 12.44 -16.96
CA GLN A 304 7.17 13.50 -16.75
C GLN A 304 7.29 13.90 -15.27
N ALA A 305 6.14 14.11 -14.61
CA ALA A 305 6.12 14.39 -13.17
C ALA A 305 6.69 13.22 -12.36
N MET A 306 6.46 11.97 -12.78
CA MET A 306 7.00 10.78 -12.08
C MET A 306 8.53 10.64 -12.21
N ALA A 307 9.19 11.28 -13.18
CA ALA A 307 10.65 11.22 -13.32
C ALA A 307 11.39 12.15 -12.34
N MET A 308 10.77 13.28 -11.97
CA MET A 308 11.38 14.31 -11.11
C MET A 308 11.94 13.78 -9.78
N PRO A 309 11.27 12.87 -9.04
CA PRO A 309 11.81 12.29 -7.82
C PRO A 309 13.14 11.52 -8.02
N ALA A 310 13.40 10.97 -9.21
CA ALA A 310 14.57 10.13 -9.46
C ALA A 310 15.89 10.90 -9.32
N LEU A 311 15.93 12.16 -9.78
CA LEU A 311 17.12 13.01 -9.67
C LEU A 311 17.47 13.31 -8.21
N ARG A 312 16.45 13.70 -7.43
CA ARG A 312 16.62 14.00 -6.00
C ARG A 312 17.02 12.75 -5.22
N ALA A 313 16.37 11.63 -5.50
CA ALA A 313 16.72 10.37 -4.87
C ALA A 313 18.18 10.00 -5.15
N ALA A 314 18.64 10.10 -6.41
CA ALA A 314 20.02 9.78 -6.76
C ALA A 314 21.07 10.69 -6.08
N ALA A 315 20.71 11.93 -5.74
CA ALA A 315 21.56 12.89 -5.04
C ALA A 315 21.66 12.66 -3.51
N GLU A 316 20.90 11.72 -2.95
CA GLU A 316 20.89 11.43 -1.50
C GLU A 316 22.29 11.04 -0.99
N PRO A 317 22.80 11.57 0.15
CA PRO A 317 24.15 11.27 0.65
C PRO A 317 24.43 9.81 1.03
N ASP A 318 23.40 9.03 1.38
CA ASP A 318 23.56 7.58 1.58
C ASP A 318 23.43 6.83 0.23
N PRO A 319 24.44 6.05 -0.18
CA PRO A 319 24.43 5.32 -1.46
C PRO A 319 23.27 4.34 -1.62
N LEU A 320 22.86 3.66 -0.55
CA LEU A 320 21.77 2.67 -0.60
C LEU A 320 20.42 3.36 -0.76
N ARG A 321 20.16 4.43 0.01
CA ARG A 321 18.97 5.28 -0.15
C ARG A 321 18.90 5.85 -1.57
N ALA A 322 20.04 6.29 -2.11
CA ALA A 322 20.11 6.83 -3.46
C ALA A 322 19.74 5.78 -4.51
N ALA A 323 20.31 4.58 -4.41
CA ALA A 323 20.05 3.49 -5.35
C ALA A 323 18.59 3.05 -5.33
N LEU A 324 18.05 2.73 -4.16
CA LEU A 324 16.68 2.22 -4.02
C LEU A 324 15.64 3.28 -4.39
N GLY A 325 15.86 4.54 -3.97
CA GLY A 325 14.96 5.65 -4.30
C GLY A 325 14.93 5.96 -5.79
N ALA A 326 16.10 6.06 -6.44
CA ALA A 326 16.18 6.34 -7.87
C ALA A 326 15.62 5.19 -8.71
N LEU A 327 15.89 3.93 -8.32
CA LEU A 327 15.37 2.75 -9.00
C LEU A 327 13.85 2.64 -8.89
N PHE A 328 13.29 2.93 -7.71
CA PHE A 328 11.83 2.96 -7.52
C PHE A 328 11.20 4.07 -8.35
N ALA A 329 11.74 5.29 -8.31
CA ALA A 329 11.24 6.40 -9.12
C ALA A 329 11.27 6.06 -10.62
N ALA A 330 12.39 5.49 -11.11
CA ALA A 330 12.51 5.05 -12.49
C ALA A 330 11.48 3.97 -12.86
N ALA A 331 11.25 2.98 -11.99
CA ALA A 331 10.23 1.96 -12.22
C ALA A 331 8.82 2.56 -12.33
N VAL A 332 8.50 3.52 -11.47
CA VAL A 332 7.21 4.23 -11.50
C VAL A 332 7.08 5.08 -12.78
N THR A 333 8.14 5.74 -13.24
CA THR A 333 8.15 6.44 -14.54
C THR A 333 7.90 5.47 -15.71
N HIS A 334 8.50 4.28 -15.68
CA HIS A 334 8.32 3.29 -16.74
C HIS A 334 6.93 2.64 -16.75
N GLY A 335 6.15 2.76 -15.66
CA GLY A 335 4.81 2.19 -15.60
C GLY A 335 4.86 0.69 -15.84
N THR A 336 4.06 0.15 -16.77
CA THR A 336 4.05 -1.29 -17.08
C THR A 336 5.36 -1.84 -17.65
N ASP A 337 6.25 -0.99 -18.15
CA ASP A 337 7.52 -1.38 -18.77
C ASP A 337 8.68 -1.55 -17.76
N TYR A 338 8.41 -1.38 -16.46
CA TYR A 338 9.43 -1.55 -15.41
C TYR A 338 10.17 -2.92 -15.43
N PRO A 339 9.59 -4.06 -15.86
CA PRO A 339 10.34 -5.31 -15.92
C PRO A 339 11.51 -5.24 -16.91
N ALA A 340 11.37 -4.50 -18.01
CA ALA A 340 12.45 -4.29 -18.97
C ALA A 340 13.58 -3.44 -18.37
N LEU A 341 13.23 -2.39 -17.62
CA LEU A 341 14.19 -1.58 -16.86
C LEU A 341 14.99 -2.44 -15.87
N PHE A 342 14.34 -3.32 -15.12
CA PHE A 342 15.01 -4.18 -14.13
C PHE A 342 15.88 -5.25 -14.78
N ALA A 343 15.45 -5.81 -15.90
CA ALA A 343 16.29 -6.71 -16.69
C ALA A 343 17.53 -5.98 -17.20
N GLU A 344 17.39 -4.73 -17.66
CA GLU A 344 18.50 -3.90 -18.09
C GLU A 344 19.45 -3.56 -16.94
N ALA A 345 18.93 -3.17 -15.76
CA ALA A 345 19.73 -2.90 -14.58
C ALA A 345 20.62 -4.11 -14.21
N ARG A 346 20.10 -5.34 -14.30
CA ARG A 346 20.88 -6.56 -14.05
C ARG A 346 21.95 -6.83 -15.11
N ARG A 347 21.76 -6.39 -16.35
CA ARG A 347 22.78 -6.49 -17.42
C ARG A 347 23.90 -5.47 -17.23
N GLU A 348 23.54 -4.23 -16.94
CA GLU A 348 24.49 -3.12 -16.73
C GLU A 348 25.27 -3.28 -15.43
N PHE A 349 24.66 -3.90 -14.41
CA PHE A 349 25.28 -4.17 -13.12
C PHE A 349 25.26 -5.68 -12.82
N PRO A 350 26.20 -6.47 -13.38
CA PRO A 350 26.25 -7.92 -13.21
C PRO A 350 26.33 -8.39 -11.76
N ALA A 351 26.81 -7.52 -10.86
CA ALA A 351 26.83 -7.77 -9.42
C ALA A 351 25.41 -7.95 -8.82
N LEU A 352 24.36 -7.44 -9.49
CA LEU A 352 22.96 -7.62 -9.11
C LEU A 352 22.39 -8.98 -9.52
N GLY A 353 23.06 -9.73 -10.41
CA GLY A 353 22.60 -11.02 -10.94
C GLY A 353 23.15 -12.25 -10.22
N ARG A 354 24.10 -12.09 -9.29
CA ARG A 354 24.69 -13.22 -8.54
C ARG A 354 23.93 -13.48 -7.25
N GLY A 355 22.87 -14.26 -7.33
CA GLY A 355 22.35 -14.96 -6.15
C GLY A 355 23.43 -15.94 -5.66
N THR A 356 24.00 -15.68 -4.49
CA THR A 356 24.86 -16.67 -3.82
C THR A 356 23.93 -17.80 -3.35
N PRO A 357 24.10 -19.07 -3.77
CA PRO A 357 23.32 -20.16 -3.20
C PRO A 357 23.71 -20.34 -1.73
N PRO A 358 22.75 -20.66 -0.83
CA PRO A 358 23.06 -20.93 0.56
C PRO A 358 23.97 -22.15 0.65
N ARG A 359 25.05 -22.04 1.44
CA ARG A 359 25.83 -23.19 1.92
C ARG A 359 25.19 -23.78 3.15
#